data_AF-A0A091P1F9-F1
#
_entry.id   AF-A0A091P1F9-F1
#
_cell.length_a   1.000
_cell.length_b   1.000
_cell.length_c   1.000
_cell.angle_alpha   90.00
_cell.angle_beta   90.00
_cell.angle_gamma   90.00
#
_symmetry.space_group_name_H-M   'P 1'
#
loop_
_entity.id
_entity.type
_entity.pdbx_description
1 polymer ?
#
loop_
_entity_poly.entity_id
_entity_poly.type
_entity_poly.pdbx_seq_one_letter_code
_entity_poly.pdbx_strand_id
1 'polypeptide(L)'
;FPLQDPKWDVNRSAHMERLQGYQDWITKGMVRAIPKTINWSALYAVKQSPSESPSKFLDRLRDAMCRNTLLDPGSEVGIQQLVSLFLGQSTGDIRCKLQKLRPTEGRNLEILLDEAWRVFSNREEGYRQGQRKLMAVIQEERGRGPRR
;
A
#
# COMPACT_ATOMS: atom_id res chain seq x y z
N PHE A 1 27.72 -16.28 22.13
CA PHE A 1 26.34 -16.47 22.62
C PHE A 1 26.30 -17.76 23.44
N PRO A 2 25.75 -17.77 24.67
CA PRO A 2 25.83 -18.94 25.54
C PRO A 2 25.04 -20.11 24.93
N LEU A 3 25.70 -21.26 24.82
CA LEU A 3 25.12 -22.52 24.35
C LEU A 3 24.52 -23.36 25.50
N GLN A 4 24.63 -22.85 26.74
CA GLN A 4 24.18 -23.47 27.98
C GLN A 4 23.46 -22.42 28.84
N ASP A 5 22.69 -22.86 29.83
CA ASP A 5 21.95 -21.97 30.73
C ASP A 5 22.90 -21.02 31.49
N PRO A 6 22.82 -19.69 31.26
CA PRO A 6 23.71 -18.72 31.88
C PRO A 6 23.30 -18.34 33.32
N LYS A 7 22.17 -18.85 33.85
CA LYS A 7 21.65 -18.54 35.19
C LYS A 7 21.54 -17.04 35.49
N TRP A 8 21.08 -16.25 34.52
CA TRP A 8 20.89 -14.82 34.71
C TRP A 8 19.80 -14.52 35.74
N ASP A 9 20.13 -13.62 36.65
CA ASP A 9 19.23 -13.14 37.71
C ASP A 9 18.64 -11.79 37.30
N VAL A 10 17.33 -11.76 37.05
CA VAL A 10 16.59 -10.57 36.62
C VAL A 10 16.59 -9.44 37.65
N ASN A 11 16.91 -9.72 38.91
CA ASN A 11 17.02 -8.70 39.96
C ASN A 11 18.36 -7.96 39.95
N ARG A 12 19.33 -8.40 39.12
CA ARG A 12 20.62 -7.73 38.95
C ARG A 12 20.65 -6.94 37.65
N SER A 13 20.88 -5.63 37.77
CA SER A 13 20.97 -4.71 36.62
C SER A 13 21.96 -5.18 35.54
N ALA A 14 23.15 -5.64 35.94
CA ALA A 14 24.17 -6.15 35.03
C ALA A 14 23.75 -7.44 34.28
N HIS A 15 22.86 -8.25 34.87
CA HIS A 15 22.33 -9.45 34.21
C HIS A 15 21.16 -9.10 33.27
N MET A 16 20.35 -8.11 33.63
CA MET A 16 19.31 -7.56 32.76
C MET A 16 19.88 -6.96 31.47
N GLU A 17 20.97 -6.21 31.55
CA GLU A 17 21.64 -5.65 30.37
C GLU A 17 22.14 -6.76 29.43
N ARG A 18 22.69 -7.84 29.99
CA ARG A 18 23.14 -9.02 29.22
C ARG A 18 21.96 -9.77 28.57
N LEU A 19 20.85 -9.92 29.30
CA LEU A 19 19.63 -10.52 28.76
C LEU A 19 19.08 -9.70 27.59
N GLN A 20 19.06 -8.37 27.72
CA GLN A 20 18.56 -7.48 26.67
C GLN A 20 19.45 -7.50 25.43
N GLY A 21 20.78 -7.49 25.61
CA GLY A 21 21.72 -7.70 24.52
C GLY A 21 21.57 -9.07 23.86
N TYR A 22 21.28 -10.12 24.64
CA TYR A 22 21.05 -11.45 24.12
C TYR A 22 19.78 -11.55 23.26
N GLN A 23 18.68 -10.94 23.71
CA GLN A 23 17.43 -10.87 22.96
C GLN A 23 17.58 -10.12 21.64
N ASP A 24 18.29 -8.99 21.63
CA ASP A 24 18.58 -8.22 20.42
C ASP A 24 19.37 -9.05 19.39
N TRP A 25 20.38 -9.79 19.85
CA TRP A 25 21.17 -10.68 19.00
C TRP A 25 20.39 -11.89 18.48
N ILE A 26 19.51 -12.51 19.27
CA ILE A 26 18.61 -13.56 18.77
C ILE A 26 17.73 -12.98 17.66
N THR A 27 17.17 -11.81 17.88
CA THR A 27 16.30 -11.13 16.90
C THR A 27 17.06 -10.87 15.60
N LYS A 28 18.26 -10.29 15.68
CA LYS A 28 19.15 -10.07 14.53
C LYS A 28 19.57 -11.37 13.86
N GLY A 29 19.85 -12.41 14.64
CA GLY A 29 20.22 -13.75 14.16
C GLY A 29 19.09 -14.40 13.38
N MET A 30 17.87 -14.39 13.90
CA MET A 30 16.67 -14.90 13.21
C MET A 30 16.39 -14.14 11.92
N VAL A 31 16.48 -12.81 11.94
CA VAL A 31 16.29 -11.96 10.74
C VAL A 31 17.32 -12.27 9.66
N ARG A 32 18.57 -12.61 10.03
CA ARG A 32 19.64 -12.95 9.08
C ARG A 32 19.63 -14.41 8.62
N ALA A 33 19.23 -15.33 9.51
CA ALA A 33 19.31 -16.77 9.28
C ALA A 33 18.11 -17.32 8.51
N ILE A 34 16.95 -16.66 8.57
CA ILE A 34 15.79 -17.00 7.75
C ILE A 34 15.96 -16.28 6.41
N PRO A 35 16.31 -16.96 5.31
CA PRO A 35 16.36 -16.32 4.01
C PRO A 35 14.93 -15.92 3.66
N LYS A 36 14.61 -14.62 3.70
CA LYS A 36 13.37 -14.14 3.09
C LYS A 36 13.45 -14.49 1.61
N THR A 37 12.66 -15.48 1.18
CA THR A 37 12.56 -15.79 -0.25
C THR A 37 12.02 -14.55 -0.95
N ILE A 38 12.86 -13.91 -1.75
CA ILE A 38 12.46 -12.69 -2.47
C ILE A 38 11.42 -13.10 -3.50
N ASN A 39 10.17 -12.67 -3.29
CA ASN A 39 9.04 -12.99 -4.14
C ASN A 39 8.58 -11.74 -4.90
N TRP A 40 9.32 -11.41 -5.97
CA TRP A 40 8.95 -10.32 -6.87
C TRP A 40 7.59 -10.54 -7.53
N SER A 41 7.24 -11.78 -7.87
CA SER A 41 5.95 -12.09 -8.47
C SER A 41 4.77 -11.69 -7.59
N ALA A 42 4.85 -11.91 -6.27
CA ALA A 42 3.81 -11.48 -5.34
C ALA A 42 3.67 -9.95 -5.29
N LEU A 43 4.79 -9.22 -5.37
CA LEU A 43 4.78 -7.75 -5.43
C LEU A 43 4.15 -7.23 -6.74
N TYR A 44 4.52 -7.83 -7.88
CA TYR A 44 3.99 -7.44 -9.20
C TYR A 44 2.53 -7.87 -9.43
N ALA A 45 2.03 -8.87 -8.69
CA ALA A 45 0.64 -9.32 -8.74
C ALA A 45 -0.33 -8.35 -8.06
N VAL A 46 0.12 -7.45 -7.19
CA VAL A 46 -0.74 -6.46 -6.54
C VAL A 46 -1.31 -5.50 -7.58
N LYS A 47 -2.64 -5.41 -7.70
CA LYS A 47 -3.32 -4.46 -8.59
C LYS A 47 -4.33 -3.65 -7.80
N GLN A 48 -4.49 -2.37 -8.16
CA GLN A 48 -5.50 -1.51 -7.56
C GLN A 48 -6.90 -1.98 -7.98
N SER A 49 -7.78 -2.17 -7.00
CA SER A 49 -9.19 -2.45 -7.27
C SER A 49 -9.94 -1.19 -7.74
N PRO A 50 -10.97 -1.29 -8.60
CA PRO A 50 -11.80 -0.14 -9.02
C PRO A 50 -12.44 0.65 -7.88
N SER A 51 -12.69 0.04 -6.72
CA SER A 51 -13.25 0.73 -5.54
C SER A 51 -12.19 1.09 -4.49
N GLU A 52 -10.93 0.71 -4.70
CA GLU A 52 -9.85 0.95 -3.76
C GLU A 52 -9.28 2.36 -3.95
N SER A 53 -9.23 3.13 -2.85
CA SER A 53 -8.64 4.47 -2.88
C SER A 53 -7.14 4.40 -3.17
N PRO A 54 -6.57 5.44 -3.81
CA PRO A 54 -5.13 5.51 -4.10
C PRO A 54 -4.23 5.32 -2.87
N SER A 55 -4.61 5.87 -1.71
CA SER A 55 -3.87 5.71 -0.45
C SER A 55 -3.82 4.27 0.03
N LYS A 56 -5.00 3.60 0.11
CA LYS A 56 -5.08 2.20 0.53
C LYS A 56 -4.28 1.28 -0.39
N PHE A 57 -4.32 1.55 -1.69
CA PHE A 57 -3.53 0.84 -2.66
C PHE A 57 -2.02 1.01 -2.43
N LEU A 58 -1.56 2.24 -2.20
CA LEU A 58 -0.15 2.52 -1.90
C LEU A 58 0.31 1.82 -0.62
N ASP A 59 -0.51 1.82 0.44
CA ASP A 59 -0.21 1.11 1.68
C ASP A 59 -0.08 -0.40 1.46
N ARG A 60 -0.96 -0.97 0.62
CA ARG A 60 -0.86 -2.39 0.23
C ARG A 60 0.40 -2.72 -0.56
N LEU A 61 0.88 -1.80 -1.40
CA LEU A 61 2.17 -1.94 -2.10
C LEU A 61 3.35 -1.92 -1.12
N ARG A 62 3.33 -0.99 -0.14
CA ARG A 62 4.35 -0.93 0.93
C ARG A 62 4.37 -2.22 1.74
N ASP A 63 3.20 -2.71 2.15
CA ASP A 63 3.06 -3.98 2.87
C ASP A 63 3.57 -5.16 2.05
N ALA A 64 3.21 -5.24 0.78
CA ALA A 64 3.67 -6.30 -0.11
C ALA A 64 5.20 -6.24 -0.29
N MET A 65 5.78 -5.05 -0.40
CA MET A 65 7.23 -4.86 -0.52
C MET A 65 7.94 -5.33 0.76
N CYS A 66 7.48 -4.92 1.94
CA CYS A 66 8.03 -5.32 3.24
C CYS A 66 7.98 -6.84 3.48
N ARG A 67 6.89 -7.49 3.04
CA ARG A 67 6.65 -8.93 3.25
C ARG A 67 7.42 -9.79 2.25
N ASN A 68 7.48 -9.38 0.99
CA ASN A 68 7.95 -10.23 -0.10
C ASN A 68 9.36 -9.87 -0.59
N THR A 69 9.93 -8.74 -0.19
CA THR A 69 11.26 -8.30 -0.64
C THR A 69 12.14 -7.86 0.53
N LEU A 70 13.39 -7.56 0.22
CA LEU A 70 14.35 -6.94 1.15
C LEU A 70 14.41 -5.41 0.98
N LEU A 71 13.59 -4.83 0.09
CA LEU A 71 13.57 -3.39 -0.10
C LEU A 71 12.86 -2.70 1.06
N ASP A 72 13.50 -1.66 1.60
CA ASP A 72 12.86 -0.72 2.51
C ASP A 72 12.01 0.27 1.70
N PRO A 73 10.68 0.34 1.90
CA PRO A 73 9.81 1.29 1.21
C PRO A 73 10.16 2.76 1.45
N GLY A 74 10.89 3.08 2.53
CA GLY A 74 11.37 4.44 2.83
C GLY A 74 12.72 4.78 2.19
N SER A 75 13.46 3.79 1.70
CA SER A 75 14.72 4.01 0.98
C SER A 75 14.48 4.61 -0.40
N GLU A 76 15.46 5.32 -0.96
CA GLU A 76 15.34 5.91 -2.30
C GLU A 76 14.99 4.86 -3.37
N VAL A 77 15.64 3.69 -3.33
CA VAL A 77 15.36 2.57 -4.24
C VAL A 77 13.94 2.03 -4.02
N GLY A 78 13.50 1.90 -2.77
CA GLY A 78 12.14 1.48 -2.45
C GLY A 78 11.09 2.46 -2.97
N ILE A 79 11.32 3.76 -2.80
CA ILE A 79 10.44 4.82 -3.31
C ILE A 79 10.37 4.76 -4.85
N GLN A 80 11.50 4.63 -5.54
CA GLN A 80 11.52 4.50 -7.01
C GLN A 80 10.76 3.24 -7.48
N GLN A 81 10.90 2.13 -6.76
CA GLN A 81 10.14 0.92 -7.04
C GLN A 81 8.63 1.12 -6.80
N LEU A 82 8.25 1.79 -5.70
CA LEU A 82 6.85 2.14 -5.42
C LEU A 82 6.26 3.03 -6.50
N VAL A 83 7.01 4.01 -7.01
CA VAL A 83 6.59 4.87 -8.13
C VAL A 83 6.27 4.04 -9.38
N SER A 84 7.18 3.14 -9.76
CA SER A 84 7.00 2.27 -10.93
C SER A 84 5.78 1.34 -10.77
N LEU A 85 5.66 0.72 -9.60
CA LEU A 85 4.54 -0.15 -9.23
C LEU A 85 3.22 0.61 -9.26
N PHE A 86 3.14 1.75 -8.58
CA PHE A 86 1.93 2.58 -8.52
C PHE A 86 1.47 2.98 -9.92
N LEU A 87 2.37 3.48 -10.76
CA LEU A 87 2.06 3.87 -12.14
C LEU A 87 1.58 2.69 -13.00
N GLY A 88 2.19 1.51 -12.86
CA GLY A 88 1.84 0.33 -13.68
C GLY A 88 0.62 -0.44 -13.18
N GLN A 89 0.41 -0.49 -11.87
CA GLN A 89 -0.56 -1.35 -11.20
C GLN A 89 -1.83 -0.61 -10.74
N SER A 90 -1.88 0.71 -10.86
CA SER A 90 -3.12 1.49 -10.73
C SER A 90 -4.18 1.10 -11.76
N THR A 91 -5.43 1.46 -11.44
CA THR A 91 -6.59 1.32 -12.34
C THR A 91 -6.37 2.06 -13.66
N GLY A 92 -7.02 1.61 -14.74
CA GLY A 92 -6.70 2.05 -16.10
C GLY A 92 -6.86 3.56 -16.34
N ASP A 93 -7.92 4.15 -15.81
CA ASP A 93 -8.20 5.59 -15.85
C ASP A 93 -7.14 6.40 -15.09
N ILE A 94 -6.78 5.97 -13.88
CA ILE A 94 -5.71 6.59 -13.08
C ILE A 94 -4.38 6.48 -13.83
N ARG A 95 -3.99 5.27 -14.25
CA ARG A 95 -2.74 5.02 -14.99
C ARG A 95 -2.63 5.89 -16.24
N CYS A 96 -3.69 5.99 -17.04
CA CYS A 96 -3.72 6.84 -18.23
C CYS A 96 -3.48 8.32 -17.91
N LYS A 97 -3.91 8.79 -16.73
CA LYS A 97 -3.67 10.15 -16.28
C LYS A 97 -2.22 10.33 -15.77
N LEU A 98 -1.73 9.40 -14.96
CA LEU A 98 -0.38 9.44 -14.40
C LEU A 98 0.69 9.39 -15.50
N GLN A 99 0.48 8.60 -16.56
CA GLN A 99 1.39 8.49 -17.71
C GLN A 99 1.52 9.79 -18.54
N LYS A 100 0.61 10.76 -18.37
CA LYS A 100 0.63 12.05 -19.07
C LYS A 100 1.34 13.15 -18.28
N LEU A 101 1.73 12.87 -17.04
CA LEU A 101 2.48 13.83 -16.22
C LEU A 101 3.88 14.06 -16.80
N ARG A 102 4.50 15.18 -16.42
CA ARG A 102 5.87 15.46 -16.84
C ARG A 102 6.81 14.39 -16.27
N PRO A 103 7.92 14.03 -16.95
CA PRO A 103 8.84 13.01 -16.44
C PRO A 103 9.38 13.27 -15.03
N THR A 104 9.50 14.53 -14.62
CA THR A 104 9.92 14.92 -13.26
C THR A 104 8.83 14.66 -12.23
N GLU A 105 7.58 14.97 -12.56
CA GLU A 105 6.39 14.74 -11.72
C GLU A 105 6.09 13.25 -11.60
N GLY A 106 6.24 12.50 -12.70
CA GLY A 106 6.04 11.05 -12.75
C GLY A 106 7.06 10.22 -11.94
N ARG A 107 8.10 10.87 -11.38
CA ARG A 107 9.06 10.26 -10.45
C ARG A 107 8.80 10.61 -8.98
N ASN A 108 7.83 11.47 -8.70
CA ASN A 108 7.48 11.89 -7.36
C ASN A 108 6.21 11.16 -6.90
N LEU A 109 6.36 10.30 -5.89
CA LEU A 109 5.27 9.49 -5.37
C LEU A 109 4.11 10.31 -4.79
N GLU A 110 4.39 11.46 -4.20
CA GLU A 110 3.38 12.34 -3.61
C GLU A 110 2.52 12.99 -4.71
N ILE A 111 3.16 13.50 -5.76
CA ILE A 111 2.45 14.07 -6.92
C ILE A 111 1.58 13.01 -7.61
N LEU A 112 2.11 11.79 -7.76
CA LEU A 112 1.34 10.67 -8.30
C LEU A 112 0.12 10.34 -7.44
N LEU A 113 0.27 10.35 -6.12
CA LEU A 113 -0.80 10.05 -5.18
C LEU A 113 -1.92 11.10 -5.25
N ASP A 114 -1.56 12.39 -5.28
CA ASP A 114 -2.51 13.49 -5.38
C ASP A 114 -3.29 13.47 -6.70
N GLU A 115 -2.61 13.22 -7.80
CA GLU A 115 -3.25 13.12 -9.11
C GLU A 115 -4.18 11.89 -9.18
N ALA A 116 -3.77 10.77 -8.61
CA ALA A 116 -4.60 9.58 -8.51
C ALA A 116 -5.86 9.84 -7.68
N TRP A 117 -5.75 10.59 -6.58
CA TRP A 117 -6.89 11.04 -5.77
C TRP A 117 -7.86 11.89 -6.57
N ARG A 118 -7.35 12.84 -7.36
CA ARG A 118 -8.19 13.68 -8.22
C ARG A 118 -9.02 12.85 -9.19
N VAL A 119 -8.39 11.88 -9.87
CA VAL A 119 -9.09 10.99 -10.81
C VAL A 119 -10.10 10.10 -10.09
N PHE A 120 -9.71 9.50 -8.97
CA PHE A 120 -10.58 8.63 -8.17
C PHE A 120 -11.84 9.37 -7.69
N SER A 121 -11.67 10.56 -7.12
CA SER A 121 -12.78 11.38 -6.60
C SER A 121 -13.73 11.84 -7.71
N ASN A 122 -13.20 12.25 -8.87
CA ASN A 122 -14.01 12.65 -10.01
C ASN A 122 -14.88 11.49 -10.53
N ARG A 123 -14.31 10.28 -10.55
CA ARG A 123 -15.03 9.06 -10.93
C ARG A 123 -16.15 8.73 -9.94
N GLU A 124 -15.87 8.79 -8.64
CA GLU A 124 -16.87 8.55 -7.59
C GLU A 124 -18.04 9.54 -7.69
N GLU A 125 -17.76 10.82 -7.89
CA GLU A 125 -18.80 11.83 -8.02
C GLU A 125 -19.67 11.60 -9.27
N GLY A 126 -19.05 11.20 -10.39
CA GLY A 126 -19.77 10.80 -11.59
C GLY A 126 -20.76 9.65 -11.35
N TYR A 127 -20.35 8.62 -10.60
CA TYR A 127 -21.24 7.52 -10.22
C TYR A 127 -22.40 7.99 -9.34
N ARG A 128 -22.13 8.80 -8.32
CA ARG A 128 -23.18 9.37 -7.44
C ARG A 128 -24.17 10.20 -8.23
N GLN A 129 -23.69 11.03 -9.15
CA GLN A 129 -24.55 11.87 -9.98
C GLN A 129 -25.40 11.03 -10.94
N GLY A 130 -24.83 9.97 -11.54
CA GLY A 130 -25.57 9.01 -12.35
C GLY A 130 -26.67 8.30 -11.57
N GLN A 131 -26.37 7.85 -10.35
CA GLN A 131 -27.34 7.24 -9.45
C GLN A 131 -28.47 8.21 -9.06
N ARG A 132 -28.14 9.45 -8.73
CA ARG A 132 -29.15 10.49 -8.43
C ARG A 132 -30.08 10.73 -9.62
N LYS A 133 -29.54 10.84 -10.83
CA LYS A 133 -30.35 11.00 -12.06
C LYS A 133 -31.27 9.81 -12.30
N LEU A 134 -30.77 8.59 -12.16
CA LEU A 134 -31.58 7.37 -12.31
C LEU A 134 -32.73 7.32 -11.29
N MET A 135 -32.44 7.64 -10.02
CA MET A 135 -33.45 7.67 -8.96
C MET A 135 -34.53 8.73 -9.23
N ALA A 136 -34.15 9.91 -9.73
CA ALA A 136 -35.09 10.95 -10.10
C ALA A 136 -36.03 10.53 -11.25
N VAL A 137 -35.50 9.86 -12.28
CA VAL A 137 -36.31 9.32 -13.39
C VAL A 137 -37.31 8.27 -12.88
N ILE A 138 -36.87 7.33 -12.03
CA ILE A 138 -37.76 6.32 -11.44
C ILE A 138 -38.88 6.97 -10.60
N GLN A 139 -38.58 8.07 -9.91
CA GLN A 139 -39.56 8.79 -9.09
C GLN A 139 -40.56 9.59 -9.95
N GLU A 140 -40.12 10.17 -11.07
CA GLU A 140 -41.00 10.84 -12.04
C GLU A 140 -41.95 9.85 -12.74
N GLU A 141 -41.44 8.69 -13.15
CA GLU A 141 -42.25 7.63 -13.77
C GLU A 141 -43.28 7.03 -12.80
N ARG A 142 -42.96 6.94 -11.49
CA ARG A 142 -43.94 6.58 -10.45
C ARG A 142 -44.98 7.67 -10.19
N GLY A 143 -44.64 8.94 -10.43
CA GLY A 143 -45.55 10.09 -10.30
C GLY A 143 -46.51 10.26 -11.48
N ARG A 144 -46.15 9.74 -12.67
CA ARG A 144 -47.04 9.64 -13.84
C ARG A 144 -47.94 8.42 -13.73
N GLY A 145 -48.88 8.45 -12.79
CA GLY A 145 -50.00 7.50 -12.77
C GLY A 145 -50.80 7.55 -14.09
N PRO A 146 -51.45 6.44 -14.51
CA PRO A 146 -52.02 6.29 -15.84
C PRO A 146 -53.07 7.36 -16.10
N ARG A 147 -52.88 8.14 -17.19
CA ARG A 147 -53.88 9.09 -17.70
C ARG A 147 -55.13 8.29 -18.08
N ARG A 148 -56.19 8.41 -17.27
CA ARG A 148 -57.55 8.00 -17.63
C ARG A 148 -58.18 9.04 -18.53
#